data_AF-A0A9E3L5U4-F1
#
_entry.id   AF-A0A9E3L5U4-F1
#
_cell.length_a   1.000
_cell.length_b   1.000
_cell.length_c   1.000
_cell.angle_alpha   90.00
_cell.angle_beta   90.00
_cell.angle_gamma   90.00
#
_symmetry.space_group_name_H-M   'P 1'
#
loop_
_entity.id
_entity.type
_entity.pdbx_description
1 polymer ?
#
loop_
_entity_poly.entity_id
_entity_poly.type
_entity_poly.pdbx_seq_one_letter_code
_entity_poly.pdbx_strand_id
1 'polypeptide(L)'
;FVLGFGIILSMYGGGFATVPAYLADMFGTQFVGAIHGRLLTAWSTAGIIGPVVVNYLREFQLAAGVPRDKLYDSTMYVLCAMLVAGLICNFLIKPVNPKWNMSEEEVAKLQAATAKSESGIQHGSFGIGKGGLDAKAAAFWLFVGIPLAWGVYKTLESAVKIF
;
A
#
# COMPACT_ATOMS: atom_id res chain seq x y z
N PHE A 1 -17.02 -3.85 18.85
CA PHE A 1 -16.66 -2.87 17.80
C PHE A 1 -15.18 -2.47 17.87
N VAL A 2 -14.73 -1.76 18.92
CA VAL A 2 -13.33 -1.28 19.06
C VAL A 2 -12.29 -2.39 18.97
N LEU A 3 -12.49 -3.50 19.67
CA LEU A 3 -11.59 -4.66 19.60
C LEU A 3 -11.47 -5.23 18.17
N GLY A 4 -12.59 -5.31 17.44
CA GLY A 4 -12.59 -5.79 16.06
C GLY A 4 -11.81 -4.87 15.12
N PHE A 5 -11.98 -3.55 15.27
CA PHE A 5 -11.18 -2.56 14.54
C PHE A 5 -9.69 -2.66 14.89
N GLY A 6 -9.37 -2.83 16.18
CA GLY A 6 -7.99 -3.03 16.63
C GLY A 6 -7.35 -4.25 15.96
N ILE A 7 -8.05 -5.39 15.91
CA ILE A 7 -7.56 -6.60 15.23
C ILE A 7 -7.29 -6.34 13.75
N ILE A 8 -8.23 -5.71 13.03
CA ILE A 8 -8.07 -5.43 11.59
C ILE A 8 -6.85 -4.53 11.33
N LEU A 9 -6.70 -3.46 12.11
CA LEU A 9 -5.56 -2.55 11.98
C LEU A 9 -4.23 -3.22 12.32
N SER A 10 -4.21 -4.08 13.35
CA SER A 10 -3.01 -4.85 13.69
C SER A 10 -2.63 -5.85 12.59
N MET A 11 -3.60 -6.55 12.00
CA MET A 11 -3.35 -7.44 10.85
C MET A 11 -2.80 -6.67 9.65
N TYR A 12 -3.36 -5.49 9.39
CA TYR A 12 -2.89 -4.62 8.32
C TYR A 12 -1.44 -4.16 8.54
N GLY A 13 -1.13 -3.65 9.74
CA GLY A 13 0.22 -3.22 10.10
C GLY A 13 1.25 -4.37 10.10
N GLY A 14 0.86 -5.54 10.62
CA GLY A 14 1.71 -6.74 10.63
C GLY A 14 2.06 -7.26 9.23
N GLY A 15 1.09 -7.19 8.30
CA GLY A 15 1.33 -7.52 6.90
C GLY A 15 2.42 -6.64 6.28
N PHE A 16 2.28 -5.32 6.33
CA PHE A 16 3.25 -4.40 5.73
C PHE A 16 4.64 -4.49 6.37
N ALA A 17 4.73 -4.75 7.67
CA ALA A 17 6.01 -4.91 8.36
C ALA A 17 6.80 -6.14 7.86
N THR A 18 6.13 -7.18 7.39
CA THR A 18 6.75 -8.45 6.98
C THR A 18 6.98 -8.56 5.46
N VAL A 19 6.37 -7.68 4.65
CA VAL A 19 6.51 -7.68 3.18
C VAL A 19 7.96 -7.67 2.70
N PRO A 20 8.88 -6.81 3.20
CA PRO A 20 10.25 -6.78 2.69
C PRO A 20 11.00 -8.08 2.95
N ALA A 21 10.83 -8.69 4.13
CA ALA A 21 11.43 -9.97 4.48
C ALA A 21 10.85 -11.10 3.61
N TYR A 22 9.51 -11.16 3.48
CA TYR A 22 8.85 -12.13 2.61
C TYR A 22 9.33 -12.03 1.16
N LEU A 23 9.46 -10.81 0.62
CA LEU A 23 9.96 -10.61 -0.73
C LEU A 23 11.43 -11.01 -0.88
N ALA A 24 12.26 -10.77 0.14
CA ALA A 24 13.66 -11.21 0.16
C ALA A 24 13.77 -12.74 0.11
N ASP A 25 12.94 -13.45 0.88
CA ASP A 25 12.92 -14.91 0.90
C ASP A 25 12.40 -15.50 -0.42
N MET A 26 11.49 -14.80 -1.09
CA MET A 26 10.86 -15.27 -2.33
C MET A 26 11.64 -14.95 -3.59
N PHE A 27 12.35 -13.81 -3.63
CA PHE A 27 13.00 -13.28 -4.84
C PHE A 27 14.49 -12.98 -4.68
N GLY A 28 15.07 -13.19 -3.49
CA GLY A 28 16.44 -12.80 -3.15
C GLY A 28 16.55 -11.34 -2.69
N THR A 29 17.69 -11.00 -2.07
CA THR A 29 17.89 -9.73 -1.35
C THR A 29 18.24 -8.53 -2.23
N GLN A 30 18.77 -8.75 -3.43
CA GLN A 30 19.35 -7.69 -4.26
C GLN A 30 18.33 -6.67 -4.77
N PHE A 31 17.14 -7.12 -5.20
CA PHE A 31 16.12 -6.25 -5.81
C PHE A 31 14.83 -6.13 -4.98
N VAL A 32 14.88 -6.43 -3.68
CA VAL A 32 13.71 -6.37 -2.78
C VAL A 32 13.02 -5.02 -2.83
N GLY A 33 13.79 -3.93 -2.81
CA GLY A 33 13.23 -2.57 -2.88
C GLY A 33 12.45 -2.30 -4.17
N ALA A 34 12.98 -2.72 -5.32
CA ALA A 34 12.31 -2.54 -6.61
C ALA A 34 11.04 -3.41 -6.73
N ILE A 35 11.09 -4.65 -6.25
CA ILE A 35 9.94 -5.56 -6.23
C ILE A 35 8.86 -5.03 -5.28
N HIS A 36 9.26 -4.56 -4.09
CA HIS A 36 8.36 -3.93 -3.14
C HIS A 36 7.70 -2.67 -3.75
N GLY A 37 8.45 -1.83 -4.48
CA GLY A 37 7.88 -0.67 -5.18
C GLY A 37 6.76 -1.05 -6.17
N ARG A 38 6.93 -2.15 -6.92
CA ARG A 38 5.88 -2.69 -7.81
C ARG A 38 4.68 -3.19 -7.03
N LEU A 39 4.89 -3.84 -5.88
CA LEU A 39 3.83 -4.26 -4.97
C LEU A 39 3.03 -3.05 -4.45
N LEU A 40 3.70 -1.95 -4.07
CA LEU A 40 3.02 -0.73 -3.61
C LEU A 40 2.21 -0.06 -4.71
N THR A 41 2.65 -0.15 -5.96
CA THR A 41 1.86 0.32 -7.11
C THR A 41 0.59 -0.50 -7.28
N ALA A 42 0.70 -1.84 -7.24
CA ALA A 42 -0.47 -2.72 -7.30
C ALA A 42 -1.44 -2.49 -6.13
N TRP A 43 -0.92 -2.29 -4.92
CA TRP A 43 -1.72 -1.94 -3.74
C TRP A 43 -2.45 -0.60 -3.92
N SER A 44 -1.78 0.41 -4.47
CA SER A 44 -2.40 1.71 -4.77
C SER A 44 -3.52 1.57 -5.80
N THR A 45 -3.31 0.77 -6.85
CA THR A 45 -4.34 0.46 -7.84
C THR A 45 -5.54 -0.25 -7.19
N ALA A 46 -5.31 -1.20 -6.29
CA ALA A 46 -6.38 -1.85 -5.55
C ALA A 46 -7.20 -0.86 -4.69
N GLY A 47 -6.53 0.12 -4.08
CA GLY A 47 -7.18 1.19 -3.32
C GLY A 47 -8.14 2.06 -4.15
N ILE A 48 -7.88 2.21 -5.45
CA ILE A 48 -8.78 2.92 -6.38
C ILE A 48 -9.89 1.99 -6.87
N ILE A 49 -9.56 0.76 -7.24
CA ILE A 49 -10.51 -0.19 -7.82
C ILE A 49 -11.58 -0.60 -6.80
N GLY A 50 -11.22 -0.79 -5.52
CA GLY A 50 -12.15 -1.25 -4.49
C GLY A 50 -13.41 -0.39 -4.37
N PRO A 51 -13.30 0.92 -4.10
CA PRO A 51 -14.45 1.82 -4.04
C PRO A 51 -15.24 1.87 -5.35
N VAL A 52 -14.54 1.83 -6.49
CA VAL A 52 -15.17 1.86 -7.82
C VAL A 52 -16.06 0.64 -8.02
N VAL A 53 -15.57 -0.57 -7.71
CA VAL A 53 -16.34 -1.82 -7.81
C VAL A 53 -17.56 -1.79 -6.88
N VAL A 54 -17.37 -1.36 -5.62
CA VAL A 54 -18.47 -1.27 -4.64
C VAL A 54 -19.55 -0.29 -5.11
N ASN A 55 -19.16 0.88 -5.61
CA ASN A 55 -20.09 1.88 -6.10
C ASN A 55 -20.89 1.38 -7.32
N TYR A 56 -20.21 0.78 -8.30
CA TYR A 56 -20.89 0.23 -9.48
C TYR A 56 -21.82 -0.93 -9.13
N LEU A 57 -21.41 -1.82 -8.22
CA LEU A 57 -22.25 -2.94 -7.80
C LEU A 57 -23.52 -2.46 -7.09
N ARG A 58 -23.38 -1.45 -6.22
CA ARG A 58 -24.50 -0.80 -5.55
C ARG A 58 -25.45 -0.15 -6.56
N GLU A 59 -24.94 0.59 -7.53
CA GLU A 59 -25.75 1.24 -8.58
C GLU A 59 -26.47 0.23 -9.46
N PHE A 60 -25.78 -0.85 -9.87
CA PHE A 60 -26.36 -1.93 -10.63
C PHE A 60 -27.55 -2.59 -9.91
N GLN A 61 -27.39 -2.87 -8.61
CA GLN A 61 -28.47 -3.46 -7.81
C GLN A 61 -29.64 -2.49 -7.59
N LEU A 62 -29.36 -1.19 -7.40
CA LEU A 62 -30.39 -0.15 -7.34
C LEU A 62 -31.20 -0.09 -8.64
N ALA A 63 -30.53 -0.13 -9.80
CA ALA A 63 -31.18 -0.13 -11.11
C ALA A 63 -32.00 -1.40 -11.35
N ALA A 64 -31.57 -2.54 -10.80
CA ALA A 64 -32.31 -3.81 -10.82
C ALA A 64 -33.51 -3.84 -9.86
N GLY A 65 -33.79 -2.75 -9.12
CA GLY A 65 -34.93 -2.65 -8.20
C GLY A 65 -34.72 -3.33 -6.85
N VAL A 66 -33.48 -3.68 -6.48
CA VAL A 66 -33.18 -4.30 -5.18
C VAL A 66 -33.46 -3.29 -4.05
N PRO A 67 -34.24 -3.68 -3.02
CA PRO A 67 -34.47 -2.86 -1.83
C PRO A 67 -33.17 -2.42 -1.16
N ARG A 68 -33.15 -1.19 -0.63
CA ARG A 68 -31.92 -0.56 -0.11
C ARG A 68 -31.30 -1.29 1.07
N ASP A 69 -32.12 -1.97 1.86
CA ASP A 69 -31.73 -2.83 2.98
C ASP A 69 -30.95 -4.08 2.53
N LYS A 70 -31.10 -4.51 1.27
CA LYS A 70 -30.43 -5.71 0.71
C LYS A 70 -29.20 -5.43 -0.14
N LEU A 71 -28.93 -4.17 -0.46
CA LEU A 71 -27.76 -3.77 -1.25
C LEU A 71 -26.43 -4.17 -0.60
N TYR A 72 -26.36 -4.06 0.74
CA TYR A 72 -25.15 -4.35 1.49
C TYR A 72 -24.86 -5.85 1.57
N ASP A 73 -25.89 -6.69 1.72
CA ASP A 73 -25.74 -8.15 1.80
C ASP A 73 -25.03 -8.69 0.55
N SER A 74 -25.56 -8.35 -0.64
CA SER A 74 -25.00 -8.84 -1.90
C SER A 74 -23.61 -8.26 -2.18
N THR A 75 -23.39 -6.97 -1.87
CA THR A 75 -22.06 -6.35 -2.00
C THR A 75 -21.03 -7.04 -1.11
N MET A 76 -21.39 -7.38 0.12
CA MET A 76 -20.48 -8.03 1.07
C MET A 76 -20.08 -9.44 0.63
N TYR A 77 -21.00 -10.20 0.02
CA TYR A 77 -20.67 -11.51 -0.57
C TYR A 77 -19.70 -11.41 -1.73
N VAL A 78 -19.83 -10.40 -2.59
CA VAL A 78 -18.87 -10.16 -3.68
C VAL A 78 -17.48 -9.83 -3.13
N LEU A 79 -17.39 -8.97 -2.11
CA LEU A 79 -16.12 -8.65 -1.45
C LEU A 79 -15.51 -9.89 -0.78
N CYS A 80 -16.32 -10.72 -0.14
CA CYS A 80 -15.87 -12.00 0.42
C CYS A 80 -15.30 -12.92 -0.67
N ALA A 81 -15.97 -13.05 -1.82
CA ALA A 81 -15.46 -13.82 -2.96
C ALA A 81 -14.13 -13.27 -3.50
N MET A 82 -13.97 -11.94 -3.55
CA MET A 82 -12.69 -11.30 -3.92
C MET A 82 -11.57 -11.62 -2.93
N LEU A 83 -11.86 -11.67 -1.63
CA LEU A 83 -10.88 -12.07 -0.60
C LEU A 83 -10.47 -13.53 -0.75
N VAL A 84 -11.43 -14.43 -1.02
CA VAL A 84 -11.13 -15.85 -1.29
C VAL A 84 -10.27 -16.00 -2.54
N ALA A 85 -10.58 -15.26 -3.62
CA ALA A 85 -9.73 -15.23 -4.82
C ALA A 85 -8.32 -14.71 -4.50
N GLY A 86 -8.20 -13.64 -3.72
CA GLY A 86 -6.92 -13.12 -3.25
C GLY A 86 -6.12 -14.12 -2.42
N LEU A 87 -6.78 -14.88 -1.55
CA LEU A 87 -6.18 -15.94 -0.75
C LEU A 87 -5.66 -17.08 -1.64
N ILE A 88 -6.43 -17.51 -2.63
CA ILE A 88 -6.00 -18.53 -3.61
C ILE A 88 -4.79 -18.02 -4.38
N CYS A 89 -4.84 -16.79 -4.90
CA CYS A 89 -3.72 -16.17 -5.60
C CYS A 89 -2.46 -16.15 -4.71
N ASN A 90 -2.60 -15.80 -3.43
CA ASN A 90 -1.49 -15.79 -2.48
C ASN A 90 -0.92 -17.20 -2.23
N PHE A 91 -1.79 -18.20 -2.06
CA PHE A 91 -1.39 -19.60 -1.87
C PHE A 91 -0.63 -20.18 -3.07
N LEU A 92 -0.91 -19.69 -4.28
CA LEU A 92 -0.22 -20.12 -5.51
C LEU A 92 1.17 -19.49 -5.69
N ILE A 93 1.51 -18.44 -4.92
CA ILE A 93 2.82 -17.80 -5.01
C ILE A 93 3.87 -18.75 -4.44
N LYS A 94 4.89 -19.06 -5.25
CA LYS A 94 6.02 -19.93 -4.88
C LYS A 94 7.34 -19.19 -5.01
N PRO A 95 8.37 -19.57 -4.24
CA PRO A 95 9.70 -18.98 -4.37
C PRO A 95 10.19 -19.06 -5.81
N VAL A 96 10.88 -18.02 -6.26
CA VAL A 96 11.46 -17.99 -7.60
C VAL A 96 12.46 -19.14 -7.74
N ASN A 97 12.48 -19.80 -8.89
CA ASN A 97 13.43 -20.89 -9.12
C ASN A 97 14.88 -20.36 -8.98
N PRO A 98 15.77 -21.06 -8.24
CA PRO A 98 17.14 -20.61 -8.00
C PRO A 98 17.96 -20.30 -9.26
N LYS A 99 17.62 -20.87 -10.41
CA LYS A 99 18.27 -20.55 -11.70
C LYS A 99 18.12 -19.09 -12.13
N TRP A 100 17.11 -18.39 -11.60
CA TRP A 100 16.88 -16.97 -11.86
C TRP A 100 17.52 -16.07 -10.79
N ASN A 101 18.09 -16.67 -9.75
CA ASN A 101 18.90 -15.91 -8.80
C ASN A 101 20.21 -15.54 -9.48
N MET A 102 20.67 -14.33 -9.19
CA MET A 102 21.96 -13.87 -9.67
C MET A 102 23.08 -14.67 -9.02
N SER A 103 24.14 -14.96 -9.79
CA SER A 103 25.34 -15.56 -9.22
C SER A 103 26.00 -14.60 -8.23
N GLU A 104 26.73 -15.13 -7.24
CA GLU A 104 27.42 -14.31 -6.24
C GLU A 104 28.38 -13.28 -6.88
N GLU A 105 29.04 -13.66 -7.98
CA GLU A 105 29.91 -12.76 -8.73
C GLU A 105 29.14 -11.62 -9.40
N GLU A 106 27.96 -11.88 -9.97
CA GLU A 106 27.12 -10.83 -10.57
C GLU A 106 26.53 -9.92 -9.51
N VAL A 107 26.13 -10.46 -8.35
CA VAL A 107 25.68 -9.68 -7.20
C VAL A 107 26.80 -8.77 -6.72
N ALA A 108 28.01 -9.28 -6.52
CA ALA A 108 29.16 -8.49 -6.10
C ALA A 108 29.51 -7.39 -7.12
N LYS A 109 29.48 -7.70 -8.41
CA LYS A 109 29.70 -6.71 -9.49
C LYS A 109 28.62 -5.62 -9.48
N LEU A 110 27.35 -6.00 -9.35
CA LEU A 110 26.26 -5.03 -9.28
C LEU A 110 26.30 -4.20 -8.01
N GLN A 111 26.55 -4.80 -6.85
CA GLN A 111 26.69 -4.07 -5.58
C GLN A 111 27.88 -3.10 -5.63
N ALA A 112 29.01 -3.52 -6.21
CA ALA A 112 30.14 -2.63 -6.43
C ALA A 112 29.79 -1.50 -7.41
N ALA A 113 29.06 -1.78 -8.50
CA ALA A 113 28.61 -0.77 -9.45
C ALA A 113 27.57 0.19 -8.84
N THR A 114 26.61 -0.32 -8.06
CA THR A 114 25.61 0.45 -7.33
C THR A 114 26.28 1.32 -6.27
N ALA A 115 27.19 0.77 -5.47
CA ALA A 115 27.98 1.53 -4.49
C ALA A 115 28.84 2.61 -5.17
N LYS A 116 29.39 2.34 -6.37
CA LYS A 116 30.12 3.34 -7.15
C LYS A 116 29.17 4.43 -7.70
N SER A 117 27.97 4.05 -8.14
CA SER A 117 26.94 5.00 -8.57
C SER A 117 26.39 5.83 -7.41
N GLU A 118 26.21 5.23 -6.23
CA GLU A 118 25.87 5.92 -4.99
C GLU A 118 27.01 6.83 -4.51
N SER A 119 28.27 6.43 -4.70
CA SER A 119 29.41 7.32 -4.42
C SER A 119 29.52 8.49 -5.40
N GLY A 120 28.92 8.37 -6.59
CA GLY A 120 28.81 9.43 -7.60
C GLY A 120 27.55 10.29 -7.46
N ILE A 121 26.48 9.75 -6.86
CA ILE A 121 25.35 10.52 -6.36
C ILE A 121 25.84 11.18 -5.09
N GLN A 122 26.19 12.46 -5.11
CA GLN A 122 26.42 13.17 -3.86
C GLN A 122 25.23 12.93 -2.93
N HIS A 123 25.44 12.17 -1.85
CA HIS A 123 24.53 12.09 -0.72
C HIS A 123 24.64 13.40 0.08
N GLY A 124 24.59 14.53 -0.63
CA GLY A 124 24.19 15.79 -0.06
C GLY A 124 22.68 15.74 0.03
N SER A 125 22.13 16.12 1.17
CA SER A 125 20.71 16.41 1.21
C SER A 125 20.43 17.40 0.07
N PHE A 126 19.58 17.05 -0.88
CA PHE A 126 19.06 17.99 -1.87
C PHE A 126 18.04 18.92 -1.18
N GLY A 127 18.46 19.58 -0.08
CA GLY A 127 17.65 20.48 0.73
C GLY A 127 17.18 19.98 2.11
N ILE A 128 17.51 18.75 2.55
CA ILE A 128 17.32 18.35 3.97
C ILE A 128 18.58 18.74 4.77
N GLY A 129 18.85 20.04 4.83
CA GLY A 129 19.86 20.59 5.75
C GLY A 129 19.56 20.15 7.18
N LYS A 130 20.55 20.24 8.07
CA LYS A 130 20.41 19.93 9.51
C LYS A 130 19.15 20.61 10.10
N GLY A 131 18.01 19.91 10.10
CA GLY A 131 16.78 20.26 10.81
C GLY A 131 16.27 21.70 10.65
N GLY A 132 16.55 22.41 9.56
CA GLY A 132 16.02 23.74 9.32
C GLY A 132 14.65 23.67 8.64
N LEU A 133 13.65 24.36 9.18
CA LEU A 133 12.39 24.64 8.47
C LEU A 133 12.68 25.55 7.27
N ASP A 134 13.20 24.97 6.19
CA ASP A 134 13.36 25.66 4.91
C ASP A 134 11.98 26.04 4.37
N ALA A 135 11.85 27.22 3.78
CA ALA A 135 10.58 27.73 3.24
C ALA A 135 9.97 26.78 2.20
N LYS A 136 10.82 26.07 1.43
CA LYS A 136 10.38 25.04 0.47
C LYS A 136 9.82 23.80 1.17
N ALA A 137 10.49 23.35 2.23
CA ALA A 137 10.00 22.24 3.05
C ALA A 137 8.69 22.61 3.75
N ALA A 138 8.60 23.83 4.30
CA ALA A 138 7.37 24.34 4.91
C ALA A 138 6.24 24.45 3.89
N ALA A 139 6.49 24.95 2.68
CA ALA A 139 5.49 25.00 1.61
C ALA A 139 4.99 23.60 1.22
N PHE A 140 5.89 22.61 1.13
CA PHE A 140 5.52 21.22 0.87
C PHE A 140 4.69 20.62 2.02
N TRP A 141 5.12 20.82 3.25
CA TRP A 141 4.39 20.36 4.44
C TRP A 141 3.04 21.05 4.61
N LEU A 142 2.90 22.31 4.21
CA LEU A 142 1.62 23.01 4.18
C LEU A 142 0.72 22.48 3.05
N PHE A 143 1.27 22.25 1.85
CA PHE A 143 0.52 21.68 0.73
C PHE A 143 -0.07 20.30 1.07
N VAL A 144 0.68 19.47 1.82
CA VAL A 144 0.19 18.16 2.28
C VAL A 144 -0.66 18.29 3.55
N GLY A 145 -0.21 19.10 4.50
CA GLY A 145 -0.81 19.20 5.83
C GLY A 145 -2.16 19.89 5.84
N ILE A 146 -2.38 20.91 5.00
CA ILE A 146 -3.66 21.64 4.95
C ILE A 146 -4.82 20.73 4.49
N PRO A 147 -4.73 19.99 3.37
CA PRO A 147 -5.77 19.04 2.97
C PRO A 147 -6.00 17.92 4.01
N LEU A 148 -4.92 17.46 4.65
CA LEU A 148 -4.99 16.38 5.64
C LEU A 148 -5.71 16.86 6.92
N ALA A 149 -5.35 18.05 7.43
CA ALA A 149 -6.02 18.69 8.55
C ALA A 149 -7.49 18.99 8.23
N TRP A 150 -7.79 19.45 7.01
CA TRP A 150 -9.17 19.63 6.55
C TRP A 150 -9.97 18.32 6.55
N GLY A 151 -9.39 17.23 6.05
CA GLY A 151 -10.01 15.90 6.07
C GLY A 151 -10.29 15.39 7.49
N VAL A 152 -9.34 15.58 8.40
CA VAL A 152 -9.51 15.26 9.83
C VAL A 152 -10.62 16.09 10.45
N TYR A 153 -10.63 17.41 10.21
CA TYR A 153 -11.67 18.30 10.70
C TYR A 153 -13.06 17.88 10.20
N LYS A 154 -13.21 17.57 8.91
CA LYS A 154 -14.48 17.08 8.34
C LYS A 154 -14.93 15.75 8.93
N THR A 155 -13.99 14.87 9.22
CA THR A 155 -14.28 13.58 9.87
C THR A 155 -14.77 13.81 11.30
N LEU A 156 -14.10 14.68 12.06
CA LEU A 156 -14.51 15.05 13.42
C LEU A 156 -15.87 15.75 13.45
N GLU A 157 -16.11 16.72 12.55
CA GLU A 157 -17.40 17.40 12.41
C GLU A 157 -18.55 16.40 12.19
N SER A 158 -18.31 15.40 11.34
CA SER A 158 -19.29 14.34 11.04
C SER A 158 -19.47 13.40 12.22
N ALA A 159 -18.39 13.05 12.94
CA ALA A 159 -18.45 12.19 14.11
C ALA A 159 -19.24 12.84 15.26
N VAL A 160 -19.02 14.12 15.53
CA VAL A 160 -19.73 14.87 16.59
C VAL A 160 -21.23 14.96 16.31
N LYS A 161 -21.68 15.01 15.04
CA LYS A 161 -23.11 15.01 14.70
C LYS A 161 -23.81 13.67 14.94
N ILE A 162 -23.05 12.59 15.09
CA ILE A 162 -23.56 11.23 15.32
C ILE A 162 -23.70 10.93 16.82
N PHE A 163 -23.00 11.67 17.69
CA PHE A 163 -23.06 11.58 19.16
C PHE A 163 -23.93 12.69 19.75
#